data_AF-A0A925A4W0-F1
#
_entry.id   AF-A0A925A4W0-F1
#
_cell.length_a   1.000
_cell.length_b   1.000
_cell.length_c   1.000
_cell.angle_alpha   90.00
_cell.angle_beta   90.00
_cell.angle_gamma   90.00
#
_symmetry.space_group_name_H-M   'P 1'
#
loop_
_entity.id
_entity.type
_entity.pdbx_description
1 polymer ?
#
loop_
_entity_poly.entity_id
_entity_poly.type
_entity_poly.pdbx_seq_one_letter_code
_entity_poly.pdbx_strand_id
1 'polypeptide(L)' 'MKILVTGGAGFIGSNFVRRTLQDAYAGLEGAEVIVLD' A
#
# COMPACT_ATOMS: atom_id res chain seq x y z
N MET A 1 -8.90 4.21 4.62
CA MET A 1 -7.79 5.11 5.05
C MET A 1 -7.09 5.68 3.82
N LYS A 2 -6.45 6.86 3.87
CA LYS A 2 -5.59 7.35 2.78
C LYS A 2 -4.12 7.15 3.16
N ILE A 3 -3.36 6.45 2.32
CA ILE A 3 -1.96 6.08 2.59
C ILE A 3 -1.08 6.58 1.44
N LEU A 4 -0.03 7.32 1.77
CA LEU A 4 1.04 7.65 0.83
C LEU A 4 2.20 6.68 1.03
N VAL A 5 2.58 5.97 -0.04
CA VAL A 5 3.75 5.08 -0.04
C VAL A 5 4.83 5.70 -0.94
N THR A 6 5.98 6.02 -0.37
CA THR A 6 7.17 6.40 -1.13
C THR A 6 8.04 5.17 -1.45
N GLY A 7 8.77 5.18 -2.58
CA GLY A 7 9.60 4.04 -2.98
C GLY A 7 8.77 2.79 -3.33
N GLY A 8 7.56 2.98 -3.87
CA GLY A 8 6.60 1.91 -4.13
C GLY A 8 7.02 0.91 -5.21
N ALA A 9 7.98 1.24 -6.06
CA ALA A 9 8.59 0.33 -7.03
C ALA A 9 9.65 -0.59 -6.39
N GLY A 10 10.11 -0.28 -5.17
CA GLY A 10 11.06 -1.09 -4.43
C GLY A 10 10.48 -2.43 -3.92
N PHE A 11 11.37 -3.28 -3.40
CA PHE A 11 11.00 -4.61 -2.89
C PHE A 11 9.90 -4.53 -1.80
N ILE A 12 10.10 -3.68 -0.80
CA ILE A 12 9.16 -3.52 0.33
C ILE A 12 7.90 -2.79 -0.12
N GLY A 13 8.06 -1.63 -0.77
CA GLY A 13 6.95 -0.78 -1.18
C GLY A 13 5.96 -1.53 -2.07
N SER A 14 6.46 -2.26 -3.06
CA SER A 14 5.61 -2.99 -3.99
C SER A 14 4.87 -4.16 -3.33
N ASN A 15 5.49 -4.84 -2.35
CA ASN A 15 4.81 -5.88 -1.58
C ASN A 15 3.72 -5.28 -0.69
N PHE A 16 4.05 -4.23 0.06
CA PHE A 16 3.12 -3.56 0.96
C PHE A 16 1.89 -3.03 0.21
N VAL A 17 2.08 -2.36 -0.93
CA VAL A 17 0.97 -1.84 -1.75
C VAL A 17 0.06 -2.98 -2.21
N ARG A 18 0.62 -4.08 -2.76
CA ARG A 18 -0.19 -5.21 -3.22
C ARG A 18 -0.98 -5.86 -2.09
N ARG A 19 -0.36 -6.05 -0.92
CA ARG A 19 -1.00 -6.63 0.26
C ARG A 19 -2.10 -5.72 0.81
N THR A 20 -1.88 -4.41 0.79
CA THR A 20 -2.87 -3.41 1.22
C THR A 20 -4.08 -3.39 0.29
N LEU A 21 -3.87 -3.40 -1.03
CA LEU A 21 -4.97 -3.44 -2.02
C LEU A 21 -5.74 -4.77 -2.02
N GLN A 22 -5.19 -5.82 -1.41
CA GLN A 22 -5.85 -7.11 -1.20
C GLN A 22 -6.55 -7.19 0.16
N ASP A 23 -6.65 -6.09 0.90
CA ASP A 23 -7.21 -6.04 2.25
C ASP A 23 -6.55 -7.03 3.21
N ALA A 24 -5.26 -7.34 3.00
CA ALA A 24 -4.55 -8.37 3.75
C ALA A 24 -4.08 -7.91 5.15
N TYR A 25 -4.36 -6.67 5.53
CA TYR A 25 -3.99 -6.07 6.80
C TYR A 25 -5.24 -5.52 7.51
N ALA A 26 -5.48 -6.03 8.72
CA ALA A 26 -6.59 -5.60 9.55
C ALA A 26 -6.53 -4.08 9.81
N GLY A 27 -7.64 -3.39 9.58
CA GLY A 27 -7.76 -1.94 9.74
C GLY A 27 -7.31 -1.10 8.54
N LEU A 28 -6.81 -1.74 7.48
CA LEU A 28 -6.48 -1.09 6.20
C LEU A 28 -7.45 -1.47 5.08
N GLU A 29 -8.56 -2.13 5.39
CA GLU A 29 -9.54 -2.55 4.39
C GLU A 29 -10.08 -1.34 3.62
N GLY A 30 -10.12 -1.45 2.29
CA GLY A 30 -10.56 -0.37 1.41
C GLY A 30 -9.68 0.88 1.49
N ALA A 31 -8.40 0.74 1.86
CA ALA A 31 -7.48 1.86 1.85
C ALA A 31 -7.25 2.39 0.43
N GLU A 32 -7.31 3.72 0.29
CA GLU A 32 -6.88 4.44 -0.91
C GLU A 32 -5.37 4.66 -0.81
N VAL A 33 -4.61 4.06 -1.73
CA VAL A 33 -3.15 4.10 -1.73
C VAL A 33 -2.66 5.00 -2.86
N ILE A 34 -1.91 6.04 -2.51
CA ILE A 34 -1.18 6.87 -3.45
C ILE A 34 0.29 6.46 -3.39
N VAL A 35 0.87 6.17 -4.54
CA VAL A 35 2.28 5.77 -4.64
C VAL A 35 3.08 6.89 -5.28
N LEU A 36 4.21 7.22 -4.67
CA LEU A 36 5.22 8.10 -5.23
C LEU A 36 6.56 7.36 -5.25
N ASP A 37 7.30 7.46 -6.34
CA ASP A 37 8.69 7.00 -6.45
C ASP A 37 9.50 8.06 -7.16
#